data_AF-A0A4Q6BWY8-F1
#
_entry.id   AF-A0A4Q6BWY8-F1
#
_cell.length_a   1.000
_cell.length_b   1.000
_cell.length_c   1.000
_cell.angle_alpha   90.00
_cell.angle_beta   90.00
_cell.angle_gamma   90.00
#
_symmetry.space_group_name_H-M   'P 1'
#
loop_
_entity.id
_entity.type
_entity.pdbx_description
1 polymer ?
#
loop_
_entity_poly.entity_id
_entity_poly.type
_entity_poly.pdbx_seq_one_letter_code
_entity_poly.pdbx_strand_id
1 'polypeptide(L)'
;LTEGLRLDLLGKPVRVTNIEPGMVETEFSEVRYNGDKEKAANVYKGMKPLSASDIAETIAWCLARPAHVNIQELIIYPTDQAGVGLYVHRQ
;
A
#
# COMPACT_ATOMS: atom_id res chain seq x y z
N LEU A 1 -0.65 -15.91 0.59
CA LEU A 1 -1.64 -15.94 1.70
C LEU A 1 -3.02 -15.52 1.23
N THR A 2 -3.20 -14.28 0.77
CA THR A 2 -4.48 -13.73 0.31
C THR A 2 -5.14 -14.54 -0.82
N GLU A 3 -4.34 -15.06 -1.74
CA GLU A 3 -4.82 -15.95 -2.82
C GLU A 3 -5.45 -17.24 -2.27
N GLY A 4 -4.75 -17.96 -1.40
CA GLY A 4 -5.27 -19.18 -0.76
C GLY A 4 -6.56 -18.92 0.03
N LEU A 5 -6.59 -17.82 0.80
CA LEU A 5 -7.78 -17.46 1.57
C LEU A 5 -9.01 -17.20 0.67
N ARG A 6 -8.83 -16.63 -0.53
CA ARG A 6 -9.96 -16.50 -1.48
C ARG A 6 -10.45 -17.85 -1.97
N LEU A 7 -9.55 -18.80 -2.24
CA LEU A 7 -9.92 -20.14 -2.70
C LEU A 7 -10.72 -20.86 -1.61
N ASP A 8 -10.26 -20.78 -0.35
CA ASP A 8 -10.94 -21.40 0.80
C ASP A 8 -12.34 -20.82 1.05
N LEU A 9 -12.57 -19.56 0.67
CA LEU A 9 -13.83 -18.83 0.87
C LEU A 9 -14.78 -18.88 -0.34
N LEU A 10 -14.48 -19.67 -1.37
CA LEU A 10 -15.34 -19.82 -2.55
C LEU A 10 -16.78 -20.17 -2.15
N GLY A 11 -17.75 -19.41 -2.70
CA GLY A 11 -19.18 -19.59 -2.41
C GLY A 11 -19.64 -18.96 -1.09
N LYS A 12 -18.76 -18.31 -0.32
CA LYS A 12 -19.13 -17.51 0.85
C LYS A 12 -19.27 -16.03 0.47
N PRO A 13 -20.12 -15.26 1.18
CA PRO A 13 -20.25 -13.81 0.97
C PRO A 13 -19.11 -13.03 1.66
N VAL A 14 -17.87 -13.51 1.55
CA VAL A 14 -16.68 -12.90 2.15
C VAL A 14 -15.75 -12.45 1.02
N ARG A 15 -15.30 -11.20 1.09
CA ARG A 15 -14.36 -10.61 0.13
C ARG A 15 -12.96 -10.56 0.75
N VAL A 16 -11.94 -10.77 -0.07
CA VAL A 16 -10.54 -10.68 0.33
C VAL A 16 -9.80 -9.83 -0.70
N THR A 17 -9.15 -8.77 -0.21
CA THR A 17 -8.39 -7.81 -1.02
C THR A 17 -6.99 -7.65 -0.45
N ASN A 18 -5.99 -7.81 -1.31
CA ASN A 18 -4.60 -7.48 -1.01
C ASN A 18 -4.30 -6.04 -1.42
N ILE A 19 -3.86 -5.19 -0.49
CA ILE A 19 -3.44 -3.81 -0.78
C ILE A 19 -1.92 -3.75 -0.68
N GLU A 20 -1.26 -3.35 -1.77
CA GLU A 20 0.20 -3.34 -1.89
C GLU A 20 0.71 -1.93 -2.21
N PRO A 21 0.94 -1.09 -1.19
CA PRO A 21 1.50 0.23 -1.37
C PRO A 21 3.00 0.20 -1.67
N GLY A 22 3.46 1.19 -2.44
CA GLY A 22 4.87 1.57 -2.56
C GLY A 22 5.36 2.39 -1.37
N MET A 23 6.11 3.47 -1.67
CA MET A 23 6.58 4.41 -0.65
C MET A 23 5.43 5.25 -0.10
N VAL A 24 5.09 5.01 1.17
CA VAL A 24 4.12 5.79 1.94
C VAL A 24 4.83 6.43 3.13
N GLU A 25 4.68 7.73 3.30
CA GLU A 25 5.22 8.45 4.46
C GLU A 25 4.29 8.26 5.66
N THR A 26 4.78 7.45 6.60
CA THR A 26 4.14 7.12 7.88
C THR A 26 5.23 6.83 8.90
N GLU A 27 4.84 6.47 10.12
CA GLU A 27 5.77 5.98 11.14
C GLU A 27 6.49 4.67 10.74
N PHE A 28 6.10 4.01 9.64
CA PHE A 28 6.75 2.78 9.16
C PHE A 28 8.27 2.89 9.08
N SER A 29 8.78 3.98 8.50
CA SER A 29 10.23 4.16 8.36
C SER A 29 10.90 4.51 9.69
N GLU A 30 10.20 5.21 10.60
CA GLU A 30 10.71 5.45 11.96
C GLU A 30 10.85 4.13 12.73
N VAL A 31 9.84 3.27 12.68
CA VAL A 31 9.88 1.93 13.29
C VAL A 31 10.98 1.08 12.66
N ARG A 32 11.07 1.06 11.33
CA ARG A 32 12.10 0.31 10.58
C ARG A 32 13.51 0.68 10.99
N TYR A 33 13.75 1.96 11.31
CA TYR A 33 15.05 2.47 11.73
C TYR A 33 15.14 2.71 13.25
N ASN A 34 14.34 2.02 14.06
CA ASN A 34 14.39 2.03 15.53
C ASN A 34 14.31 3.44 16.15
N GLY A 35 13.46 4.30 15.59
CA GLY A 35 13.26 5.69 16.03
C GLY A 35 14.24 6.70 15.45
N ASP A 36 15.15 6.29 14.55
CA ASP A 36 16.04 7.21 13.83
C ASP A 36 15.26 7.99 12.76
N LYS A 37 14.78 9.17 13.17
CA LYS A 37 13.96 10.06 12.33
C LYS A 37 14.70 10.61 11.13
N GLU A 38 16.02 10.79 11.23
CA GLU A 38 16.82 11.31 10.13
C GLU A 38 16.94 10.26 9.02
N LYS A 39 17.24 9.00 9.38
CA LYS A 39 17.22 7.90 8.41
C LYS A 39 15.84 7.68 7.81
N ALA A 40 14.78 7.78 8.63
CA ALA A 40 13.41 7.65 8.16
C ALA A 40 13.04 8.72 7.13
N ALA A 41 13.31 10.00 7.42
CA ALA A 41 13.05 11.11 6.51
C ALA A 41 13.85 10.98 5.20
N ASN A 42 15.10 10.49 5.28
CA ASN A 42 15.94 10.30 4.10
C ASN A 42 15.40 9.27 3.09
N VAL A 43 14.51 8.35 3.50
CA VAL A 43 13.83 7.42 2.57
C VAL A 43 13.02 8.17 1.51
N TYR A 44 12.39 9.27 1.91
CA TYR A 44 11.45 10.03 1.08
C TYR A 44 12.07 11.30 0.48
N LYS A 45 13.31 11.64 0.84
CA LYS A 45 14.00 12.85 0.38
C LYS A 45 14.04 12.95 -1.15
N GLY A 46 13.63 14.11 -1.67
CA GLY A 46 13.67 14.42 -3.11
C GLY A 46 12.54 13.79 -3.92
N MET A 47 11.53 13.17 -3.31
CA MET A 47 10.35 12.65 -4.03
C MET A 47 9.06 12.91 -3.25
N LYS A 48 7.91 12.80 -3.91
CA LYS A 48 6.60 12.93 -3.24
C LYS A 48 6.01 11.54 -2.94
N PRO A 49 6.10 11.04 -1.69
CA PRO A 49 5.52 9.74 -1.34
C PRO A 49 4.01 9.79 -1.29
N LEU A 50 3.38 8.62 -1.19
CA LEU A 50 1.98 8.51 -0.78
C LEU A 50 1.84 8.92 0.70
N SER A 51 0.66 9.36 1.07
CA SER A 51 0.27 9.63 2.45
C SER A 51 -0.55 8.48 3.04
N ALA A 52 -0.68 8.46 4.38
CA ALA A 52 -1.62 7.54 5.04
C ALA A 52 -3.07 7.70 4.55
N SER A 53 -3.47 8.93 4.21
CA SER A 53 -4.81 9.23 3.68
C SER A 53 -5.05 8.59 2.33
N ASP A 54 -4.06 8.60 1.43
CA ASP A 54 -4.20 7.96 0.11
C ASP A 54 -4.50 6.45 0.24
N ILE A 55 -3.87 5.79 1.22
CA ILE A 55 -4.10 4.37 1.51
C ILE A 55 -5.45 4.15 2.18
N ALA A 56 -5.83 5.01 3.13
CA ALA A 56 -7.13 4.93 3.80
C ALA A 56 -8.30 5.08 2.81
N GLU A 57 -8.21 6.06 1.91
CA GLU A 57 -9.20 6.28 0.85
C GLU A 57 -9.27 5.09 -0.12
N THR A 58 -8.11 4.53 -0.49
CA THR A 58 -8.03 3.32 -1.32
C THR A 58 -8.74 2.13 -0.67
N ILE A 59 -8.51 1.91 0.63
CA ILE A 59 -9.20 0.86 1.39
C ILE A 59 -10.70 1.12 1.43
N ALA A 60 -11.12 2.36 1.75
CA ALA A 60 -12.53 2.73 1.79
C ALA A 60 -13.21 2.50 0.43
N TRP A 61 -12.54 2.81 -0.67
CA TRP A 61 -13.04 2.56 -2.03
C TRP A 61 -13.24 1.06 -2.33
N CYS A 62 -12.27 0.22 -1.93
CA CYS A 62 -12.36 -1.25 -2.05
C CYS A 62 -13.54 -1.80 -1.22
N LEU A 63 -13.73 -1.30 -0.01
CA LEU A 63 -14.83 -1.69 0.87
C LEU A 63 -16.20 -1.26 0.30
N ALA A 64 -16.28 -0.09 -0.34
CA ALA A 64 -17.49 0.46 -0.92
C ALA A 64 -17.95 -0.21 -2.22
N ARG A 65 -17.20 -1.17 -2.77
CA ARG A 65 -17.63 -1.91 -3.96
C ARG A 65 -18.90 -2.74 -3.65
N PRO A 66 -19.79 -2.98 -4.63
CA PRO A 66 -20.96 -3.85 -4.45
C PRO A 66 -20.57 -5.23 -3.90
N ALA A 67 -21.49 -5.89 -3.18
CA ALA A 67 -21.20 -7.15 -2.49
C ALA A 67 -20.67 -8.29 -3.39
N HIS A 68 -21.00 -8.28 -4.68
CA HIS A 68 -20.54 -9.26 -5.67
C HIS A 68 -19.16 -8.92 -6.29
N VAL A 69 -18.58 -7.77 -5.95
CA VAL A 69 -17.31 -7.28 -6.50
C VAL A 69 -16.19 -7.49 -5.49
N ASN A 70 -15.24 -8.36 -5.84
CA ASN A 70 -14.03 -8.60 -5.07
C ASN A 70 -12.81 -8.04 -5.80
N ILE A 71 -12.16 -7.01 -5.24
CA ILE A 71 -10.85 -6.57 -5.72
C ILE A 71 -9.83 -7.57 -5.18
N GLN A 72 -9.22 -8.37 -6.05
CA GLN A 72 -8.24 -9.37 -5.63
C GLN A 72 -6.97 -8.71 -5.10
N GLU A 73 -6.44 -7.76 -5.86
CA GLU A 73 -5.16 -7.10 -5.60
C GLU A 73 -5.22 -5.66 -6.10
N LEU A 74 -4.61 -4.76 -5.35
CA LEU A 74 -4.44 -3.36 -5.72
C LEU A 74 -3.03 -2.93 -5.34
N ILE A 75 -2.24 -2.64 -6.38
CA ILE A 75 -0.89 -2.11 -6.26
C ILE A 75 -0.96 -0.60 -6.49
N ILE A 76 -0.42 0.19 -5.56
CA ILE A 76 -0.45 1.65 -5.63
C ILE A 76 0.92 2.23 -5.31
N TYR A 77 1.42 3.09 -6.19
CA TYR A 77 2.71 3.74 -6.06
C TYR A 77 2.56 5.26 -6.13
N PRO A 78 3.45 6.04 -5.47
CA PRO A 78 3.63 7.43 -5.85
C PRO A 78 4.14 7.51 -7.28
N THR A 79 3.80 8.56 -8.02
CA THR A 79 4.17 8.71 -9.44
C THR A 79 5.68 8.73 -9.68
N ASP A 80 6.45 9.13 -8.65
CA ASP A 80 7.91 9.13 -8.70
C ASP A 80 8.52 7.72 -8.54
N GLN A 81 7.73 6.69 -8.22
CA GLN A 81 8.18 5.32 -8.04
C GLN A 81 7.58 4.40 -9.11
N ALA A 82 8.45 3.75 -9.89
CA ALA A 82 8.05 2.84 -10.97
C ALA A 82 8.21 1.35 -10.61
N GLY A 83 8.73 1.04 -9.41
CA GLY A 83 8.90 -0.33 -8.95
C GLY A 83 9.61 -0.44 -7.60
N VAL A 84 9.89 -1.68 -7.20
CA VAL A 84 10.61 -1.99 -5.96
C VAL A 84 12.10 -1.65 -6.04
N GLY A 85 12.67 -1.15 -4.95
CA GLY A 85 14.10 -0.85 -4.86
C GLY A 85 14.45 0.54 -5.39
N LEU A 86 15.34 0.60 -6.39
CA LEU A 86 15.97 1.85 -6.87
C LEU A 86 15.20 2.56 -8.00
N TYR A 87 14.05 2.04 -8.44
CA TYR A 87 13.24 2.65 -9.49
C TYR A 87 12.42 3.82 -8.95
N VAL A 88 13.12 4.84 -8.44
CA VAL A 88 12.54 6.05 -7.83
C VAL A 88 13.22 7.28 -8.43
N HIS A 89 12.44 8.13 -9.06
CA HIS A 89 12.86 9.45 -9.48
C HIS A 89 12.98 10.37 -8.25
N ARG A 90 14.09 11.10 -8.14
CA ARG A 90 14.32 12.10 -7.09
C ARG A 90 14.83 13.39 -7.71
N GLN A 91 14.28 14.53 -7.27
CA GLN A 91 14.69 15.89 -7.63
C GLN A 91 15.95 16.32 -6.87
#